data_AF-A0A8B6E047-F1
#
_entry.id   AF-A0A8B6E047-F1
#
_cell.length_a   1.000
_cell.length_b   1.000
_cell.length_c   1.000
_cell.angle_alpha   90.00
_cell.angle_beta   90.00
_cell.angle_gamma   90.00
#
_symmetry.space_group_name_H-M   'P 1'
#
loop_
_entity.id
_entity.type
_entity.pdbx_description
1 polymer ?
#
loop_
_entity_poly.entity_id
_entity_poly.type
_entity_poly.pdbx_seq_one_letter_code
_entity_poly.pdbx_strand_id
1 'polypeptide(L)'
;MSVFRVCHLAGKLTRTLQKRQPGLDITNKDILCVEIAGLCHDLGHGPFSHLFDSKFIPTAKPGREWKHEDGSVMMFNFLRSDNDLEQEFQKYGLDDNDIAFIVEQIAGPKKRNNGEWPYKGREKAKEYLYEVVANKRNGIDVDKWDYFARDCHGLGIQNTFDHNRFMKFARVIMVDDNLQICSREKEAETLYSMFQIRATLHRRAYQHRVSNAVQAMIVDALIIADKTKLIPKNDRSLISISDCIDYPEAYTRLSDSIFHVILMSIDKQLAEARAILQRVLRRKLYRCVGETNPKQTTSKDQIKELRTKIMTYIIGKSGGKLTKTDLYVDTVCLDYGSDTENPINNVCFYSKNNVDKAIYINQEKVSVMLPNVFAEHIIRLFYKNTDSEGSRNASSYFHQWCEEHGYQQQSKIPDDVTAI
;
A
#
# COMPACT_ATOMS: atom_id res chain seq x y z
N MET A 1 7.63 -0.77 9.41
CA MET A 1 7.01 0.57 9.43
C MET A 1 7.58 1.44 10.52
N SER A 2 7.55 2.75 10.36
CA SER A 2 7.92 3.68 11.43
C SER A 2 6.95 4.85 11.49
N VAL A 3 6.05 4.76 12.45
CA VAL A 3 5.02 5.76 12.69
C VAL A 3 5.53 7.06 13.31
N PHE A 4 6.65 7.02 14.05
CA PHE A 4 7.18 8.20 14.74
C PHE A 4 7.63 9.33 13.79
N ARG A 5 8.22 8.96 12.65
CA ARG A 5 8.68 9.97 11.69
C ARG A 5 7.53 10.53 10.86
N VAL A 6 6.50 9.73 10.57
CA VAL A 6 5.25 10.25 9.98
C VAL A 6 4.59 11.24 10.93
N CYS A 7 4.43 10.91 12.21
CA CYS A 7 4.00 11.84 13.26
C CYS A 7 4.82 13.14 13.26
N HIS A 8 6.16 13.04 13.27
CA HIS A 8 7.03 14.20 13.24
C HIS A 8 6.84 15.07 11.99
N LEU A 9 6.76 14.46 10.80
CA LEU A 9 6.59 15.17 9.54
C LEU A 9 5.21 15.82 9.43
N ALA A 10 4.16 15.15 9.92
CA ALA A 10 2.80 15.68 10.00
C ALA A 10 2.78 16.96 10.83
N GLY A 11 3.31 16.92 12.05
CA GLY A 11 3.42 18.09 12.91
C GLY A 11 4.32 19.18 12.33
N LYS A 12 5.40 18.82 11.65
CA LYS A 12 6.31 19.79 11.01
C LYS A 12 5.64 20.53 9.85
N LEU A 13 4.90 19.84 8.99
CA LEU A 13 4.15 20.46 7.89
C LEU A 13 3.09 21.40 8.46
N THR A 14 2.26 20.93 9.39
CA THR A 14 1.16 21.73 9.97
C THR A 14 1.67 22.97 10.70
N ARG A 15 2.74 22.86 11.51
CA ARG A 15 3.40 24.04 12.13
C ARG A 15 4.00 24.99 11.09
N THR A 16 4.49 24.47 9.97
CA THR A 16 5.02 25.31 8.88
C THR A 16 3.91 26.12 8.22
N LEU A 17 2.75 25.50 7.97
CA LEU A 17 1.55 26.20 7.45
C LEU A 17 1.06 27.26 8.46
N GLN A 18 0.93 26.90 9.74
CA GLN A 18 0.51 27.79 10.82
C GLN A 18 1.39 29.05 10.90
N LYS A 19 2.72 28.89 10.88
CA LYS A 19 3.67 30.01 10.95
C LYS A 19 3.63 30.91 9.72
N ARG A 20 3.38 30.35 8.53
CA ARG A 20 3.44 31.09 7.26
C ARG A 20 2.13 31.77 6.90
N GLN A 21 1.01 31.25 7.39
CA GLN A 21 -0.32 31.79 7.12
C GLN A 21 -1.13 31.80 8.44
N PRO A 22 -0.87 32.78 9.32
CA PRO A 22 -1.58 32.89 10.60
C PRO A 22 -3.10 32.96 10.46
N GLY A 23 -3.61 33.55 9.37
CA GLY A 23 -5.05 33.64 9.06
C GLY A 23 -5.73 32.32 8.69
N LEU A 24 -5.03 31.18 8.77
CA LEU A 24 -5.64 29.84 8.67
C LEU A 24 -6.19 29.34 10.00
N ASP A 25 -5.91 30.04 11.11
CA ASP A 25 -6.38 29.71 12.47
C ASP A 25 -6.11 28.25 12.86
N ILE A 26 -4.95 27.72 12.45
CA ILE A 26 -4.46 26.40 12.85
C ILE A 26 -4.13 26.45 14.34
N THR A 27 -4.83 25.68 15.15
CA THR A 27 -4.65 25.62 16.60
C THR A 27 -3.60 24.59 17.00
N ASN A 28 -3.12 24.66 18.25
CA ASN A 28 -2.25 23.60 18.81
C ASN A 28 -2.98 22.25 18.89
N LYS A 29 -4.31 22.28 19.09
CA LYS A 29 -5.18 21.11 19.07
C LYS A 29 -5.22 20.48 17.67
N ASP A 30 -5.33 21.27 16.61
CA ASP A 30 -5.25 20.77 15.23
C ASP A 30 -3.91 20.08 14.95
N ILE A 31 -2.80 20.70 15.37
CA ILE A 31 -1.47 20.11 15.22
C ILE A 31 -1.37 18.77 15.95
N LEU A 32 -1.83 18.72 17.20
CA LEU A 32 -1.82 17.49 18.00
C LEU A 32 -2.66 16.39 17.35
N CYS A 33 -3.86 16.69 16.87
CA CYS A 33 -4.70 15.72 16.15
C CYS A 33 -4.03 15.20 14.88
N VAL A 34 -3.37 16.06 14.11
CA VAL A 34 -2.62 15.67 12.90
C VAL A 34 -1.40 14.81 13.27
N GLU A 35 -0.70 15.11 14.37
CA GLU A 35 0.40 14.29 14.88
C GLU A 35 -0.08 12.91 15.35
N ILE A 36 -1.19 12.83 16.09
CA ILE A 36 -1.80 11.57 16.53
C ILE A 36 -2.24 10.74 15.32
N ALA A 37 -2.89 11.35 14.32
CA ALA A 37 -3.26 10.67 13.09
C ALA A 37 -2.03 10.11 12.37
N GLY A 38 -0.96 10.90 12.23
CA GLY A 38 0.31 10.44 11.67
C GLY A 38 0.96 9.31 12.47
N LEU A 39 0.84 9.31 13.81
CA LEU A 39 1.32 8.24 14.67
C LEU A 39 0.47 6.95 14.56
N CYS A 40 -0.82 7.08 14.28
CA CYS A 40 -1.78 5.99 14.37
C CYS A 40 -2.26 5.45 13.01
N HIS A 41 -1.89 6.08 11.89
CA HIS A 41 -2.41 5.73 10.55
C HIS A 41 -2.19 4.27 10.15
N ASP A 42 -1.23 3.64 10.80
CA ASP A 42 -0.59 2.40 10.40
C ASP A 42 -0.74 1.30 11.47
N LEU A 43 -1.53 1.54 12.52
CA LEU A 43 -1.80 0.57 13.60
C LEU A 43 -2.49 -0.72 13.10
N GLY A 44 -3.18 -0.66 11.97
CA GLY A 44 -3.96 -1.75 11.40
C GLY A 44 -3.18 -2.66 10.45
N HIS A 45 -1.87 -2.47 10.29
CA HIS A 45 -1.07 -3.38 9.49
C HIS A 45 -0.89 -4.73 10.18
N GLY A 46 -1.31 -5.80 9.50
CA GLY A 46 -1.10 -7.18 9.94
C GLY A 46 0.29 -7.72 9.57
N PRO A 47 0.51 -9.03 9.81
CA PRO A 47 1.77 -9.69 9.51
C PRO A 47 2.23 -9.47 8.06
N PHE A 48 3.46 -9.02 7.88
CA PHE A 48 4.06 -8.69 6.58
C PHE A 48 3.36 -7.55 5.82
N SER A 49 2.73 -6.62 6.56
CA SER A 49 2.12 -5.38 6.05
C SER A 49 1.16 -5.63 4.87
N HIS A 50 1.50 -5.17 3.66
CA HIS A 50 0.61 -5.27 2.50
C HIS A 50 0.34 -6.71 2.02
N LEU A 51 1.14 -7.68 2.43
CA LEU A 51 0.82 -9.08 2.17
C LEU A 51 -0.51 -9.46 2.85
N PHE A 52 -0.74 -8.95 4.07
CA PHE A 52 -1.89 -9.32 4.87
C PHE A 52 -3.21 -8.82 4.26
N ASP A 53 -3.31 -7.51 4.02
CA ASP A 53 -4.54 -6.87 3.51
C ASP A 53 -4.77 -7.13 2.01
N SER A 54 -3.70 -7.19 1.22
CA SER A 54 -3.81 -7.20 -0.25
C SER A 54 -3.80 -8.62 -0.84
N LYS A 55 -3.31 -9.62 -0.08
CA LYS A 55 -3.21 -11.01 -0.57
C LYS A 55 -3.86 -12.03 0.37
N PHE A 56 -3.52 -12.02 1.65
CA PHE A 56 -4.02 -13.02 2.59
C PHE A 56 -5.52 -12.86 2.87
N ILE A 57 -5.98 -11.70 3.37
CA ILE A 57 -7.39 -11.48 3.72
C ILE A 57 -8.33 -11.70 2.53
N PRO A 58 -8.06 -11.18 1.31
CA PRO A 58 -8.90 -11.44 0.14
C PRO A 58 -8.98 -12.92 -0.25
N THR A 59 -7.94 -13.70 0.05
CA THR A 59 -7.89 -15.15 -0.21
C THR A 59 -8.60 -15.94 0.90
N ALA A 60 -8.42 -15.54 2.17
CA ALA A 60 -8.99 -16.22 3.33
C ALA A 60 -10.49 -15.92 3.51
N LYS A 61 -10.90 -14.68 3.25
CA LYS A 61 -12.28 -14.20 3.35
C LYS A 61 -12.75 -13.54 2.04
N PRO A 62 -12.98 -14.33 0.97
CA PRO A 62 -13.46 -13.78 -0.31
C PRO A 62 -14.76 -13.00 -0.14
N GLY A 63 -14.83 -11.81 -0.74
CA GLY A 63 -15.99 -10.92 -0.65
C GLY A 63 -16.01 -10.02 0.59
N ARG A 64 -15.07 -10.18 1.53
CA ARG A 64 -14.89 -9.24 2.62
C ARG A 64 -13.95 -8.11 2.20
N GLU A 65 -14.48 -6.90 2.14
CA GLU A 65 -13.68 -5.68 1.96
C GLU A 65 -13.08 -5.29 3.32
N TRP A 66 -11.75 -5.28 3.41
CA TRP A 66 -11.00 -4.85 4.57
C TRP A 66 -9.66 -4.30 4.12
N LYS A 67 -9.27 -3.15 4.69
CA LYS A 67 -7.95 -2.56 4.47
C LYS A 67 -7.25 -2.29 5.80
N HIS A 68 -5.94 -2.10 5.76
CA HIS A 68 -5.19 -1.73 6.96
C HIS A 68 -5.69 -0.40 7.56
N GLU A 69 -6.24 0.53 6.78
CA GLU A 69 -6.84 1.75 7.35
C GLU A 69 -8.08 1.46 8.23
N ASP A 70 -8.92 0.48 7.86
CA ASP A 70 -10.04 0.03 8.70
C ASP A 70 -9.51 -0.58 10.01
N GLY A 71 -8.44 -1.39 9.89
CA GLY A 71 -7.71 -1.93 11.03
C GLY A 71 -7.12 -0.84 11.93
N SER A 72 -6.56 0.23 11.36
CA SER A 72 -5.95 1.33 12.11
C SER A 72 -6.99 2.08 12.94
N VAL A 73 -8.19 2.29 12.38
CA VAL A 73 -9.31 2.88 13.12
C VAL A 73 -9.80 1.95 14.23
N MET A 74 -9.94 0.66 13.96
CA MET A 74 -10.30 -0.34 14.98
C MET A 74 -9.28 -0.34 16.13
N MET A 75 -7.99 -0.42 15.79
CA MET A 75 -6.89 -0.47 16.75
C MET A 75 -6.72 0.83 17.52
N PHE A 76 -6.91 1.99 16.89
CA PHE A 76 -6.88 3.29 17.58
C PHE A 76 -7.98 3.39 18.65
N ASN A 77 -9.21 2.97 18.32
CA ASN A 77 -10.30 2.97 19.29
C ASN A 77 -10.04 1.98 20.43
N PHE A 78 -9.55 0.78 20.12
CA PHE A 78 -9.18 -0.20 21.14
C PHE A 78 -8.05 0.30 22.03
N LEU A 79 -6.98 0.86 21.45
CA LEU A 79 -5.86 1.44 22.19
C LEU A 79 -6.33 2.49 23.18
N ARG A 80 -7.27 3.36 22.79
CA ARG A 80 -7.85 4.37 23.67
C ARG A 80 -8.62 3.76 24.83
N SER A 81 -9.50 2.79 24.56
CA SER A 81 -10.33 2.17 25.59
C SER A 81 -9.55 1.26 26.54
N ASP A 82 -8.58 0.50 26.02
CA ASP A 82 -7.82 -0.50 26.78
C ASP A 82 -6.75 0.14 27.68
N ASN A 83 -6.39 1.41 27.42
CA ASN A 83 -5.37 2.15 28.17
C ASN A 83 -5.94 3.40 28.86
N ASP A 84 -7.26 3.50 29.01
CA ASP A 84 -7.94 4.62 29.69
C ASP A 84 -7.53 6.03 29.20
N LEU A 85 -7.21 6.16 27.90
CA LEU A 85 -6.65 7.41 27.35
C LEU A 85 -7.65 8.56 27.27
N GLU A 86 -8.93 8.28 27.48
CA GLU A 86 -9.99 9.30 27.41
C GLU A 86 -9.73 10.46 28.38
N GLN A 87 -9.25 10.15 29.60
CA GLN A 87 -8.92 11.18 30.60
C GLN A 87 -7.72 12.03 30.16
N GLU A 88 -6.70 11.42 29.55
CA GLU A 88 -5.53 12.15 29.08
C GLU A 88 -5.88 13.03 27.88
N PHE A 89 -6.74 12.54 26.97
CA PHE A 89 -7.22 13.32 25.83
C PHE A 89 -8.01 14.55 26.31
N GLN A 90 -8.92 14.36 27.27
CA GLN A 90 -9.67 15.47 27.89
C GLN A 90 -8.76 16.48 28.59
N LYS A 91 -7.68 16.04 29.24
CA LYS A 91 -6.68 16.94 29.86
C LYS A 91 -5.96 17.83 28.84
N TYR A 92 -5.74 17.34 27.62
CA TYR A 92 -5.25 18.15 26.49
C TYR A 92 -6.38 18.86 25.71
N GLY A 93 -7.61 18.76 26.22
CA GLY A 93 -8.79 19.43 25.69
C GLY A 93 -9.39 18.77 24.45
N LEU A 94 -9.00 17.55 24.09
CA LEU A 94 -9.53 16.86 22.91
C LEU A 94 -10.97 16.39 23.16
N ASP A 95 -11.84 16.60 22.17
CA ASP A 95 -13.26 16.22 22.20
C ASP A 95 -13.63 15.20 21.11
N ASP A 96 -14.90 14.80 21.04
CA ASP A 96 -15.39 13.83 20.06
C ASP A 96 -15.17 14.26 18.59
N ASN A 97 -15.12 15.56 18.29
CA ASN A 97 -14.83 16.03 16.94
C ASN A 97 -13.33 15.90 16.64
N ASP A 98 -12.45 16.07 17.63
CA ASP A 98 -11.02 15.79 17.50
C ASP A 98 -10.74 14.31 17.24
N ILE A 99 -11.47 13.44 17.94
CA ILE A 99 -11.42 11.99 17.68
C ILE A 99 -11.91 11.66 16.27
N ALA A 100 -13.04 12.23 15.85
CA ALA A 100 -13.55 12.05 14.50
C ALA A 100 -12.53 12.53 13.46
N PHE A 101 -11.90 13.68 13.70
CA PHE A 101 -10.89 14.25 12.83
C PHE A 101 -9.65 13.35 12.69
N ILE A 102 -9.17 12.74 13.78
CA ILE A 102 -8.06 11.78 13.75
C ILE A 102 -8.43 10.56 12.89
N VAL A 103 -9.60 9.97 13.14
CA VAL A 103 -10.10 8.79 12.42
C VAL A 103 -10.29 9.09 10.93
N GLU A 104 -10.86 10.24 10.60
CA GLU A 104 -11.12 10.68 9.23
C GLU A 104 -9.82 10.98 8.45
N GLN A 105 -8.76 11.44 9.11
CA GLN A 105 -7.44 11.59 8.48
C GLN A 105 -6.78 10.24 8.11
N ILE A 106 -7.14 9.16 8.80
CA ILE A 106 -6.58 7.82 8.55
C ILE A 106 -7.38 7.11 7.46
N ALA A 107 -8.69 6.94 7.67
CA ALA A 107 -9.54 6.11 6.81
C ALA A 107 -10.35 6.91 5.78
N GLY A 108 -10.41 8.23 5.91
CA GLY A 108 -11.38 9.07 5.19
C GLY A 108 -12.76 9.09 5.84
N PRO A 109 -13.74 9.80 5.24
CA PRO A 109 -15.07 9.95 5.80
C PRO A 109 -15.88 8.66 5.66
N LYS A 110 -16.61 8.27 6.72
CA LYS A 110 -17.41 7.03 6.77
C LYS A 110 -18.66 7.06 5.86
N LYS A 111 -19.15 8.23 5.49
CA LYS A 111 -20.33 8.39 4.63
C LYS A 111 -19.99 9.24 3.41
N ARG A 112 -20.34 8.75 2.22
CA ARG A 112 -20.50 9.61 1.04
C ARG A 112 -21.87 10.27 1.15
N ASN A 113 -21.92 11.53 1.57
CA ASN A 113 -23.16 12.29 1.54
C ASN A 113 -23.38 12.85 0.12
N ASN A 114 -24.65 12.92 -0.30
CA ASN A 114 -25.11 13.35 -1.62
C ASN A 114 -24.88 14.86 -1.86
N GLY A 115 -23.61 15.30 -1.91
CA GLY A 115 -23.22 16.68 -2.24
C GLY A 115 -22.92 17.60 -1.05
N GLU A 116 -23.06 17.13 0.19
CA GLU A 116 -22.70 17.87 1.41
C GLU A 116 -21.26 17.55 1.87
N TRP A 117 -20.68 18.46 2.66
CA TRP A 117 -19.37 18.27 3.31
C TRP A 117 -19.31 16.93 4.06
N PRO A 118 -18.39 16.01 3.70
CA PRO A 118 -18.48 14.62 4.16
C PRO A 118 -17.80 14.37 5.51
N TYR A 119 -17.04 15.34 6.03
CA TYR A 119 -16.27 15.20 7.26
C TYR A 119 -17.00 15.79 8.47
N LYS A 120 -16.90 15.11 9.61
CA LYS A 120 -17.46 15.59 10.88
C LYS A 120 -16.41 16.32 11.73
N GLY A 121 -15.17 15.85 11.71
CA GLY A 121 -14.17 16.26 12.70
C GLY A 121 -13.70 17.70 12.55
N ARG A 122 -13.75 18.24 11.34
CA ARG A 122 -13.44 19.63 11.01
C ARG A 122 -14.37 20.15 9.92
N GLU A 123 -14.61 21.46 9.96
CA GLU A 123 -15.33 22.20 8.94
C GLU A 123 -14.54 22.33 7.63
N LYS A 124 -15.25 22.69 6.55
CA LYS A 124 -14.67 22.88 5.21
C LYS A 124 -13.51 23.88 5.19
N ALA A 125 -13.52 24.89 6.06
CA ALA A 125 -12.45 25.86 6.17
C ALA A 125 -11.09 25.25 6.60
N LYS A 126 -11.08 24.02 7.12
CA LYS A 126 -9.87 23.28 7.52
C LYS A 126 -9.63 22.02 6.68
N GLU A 127 -10.23 21.93 5.49
CA GLU A 127 -10.11 20.78 4.59
C GLU A 127 -8.65 20.40 4.27
N TYR A 128 -7.79 21.38 4.06
CA TYR A 128 -6.36 21.18 3.77
C TYR A 128 -5.62 20.33 4.82
N LEU A 129 -6.13 20.21 6.06
CA LEU A 129 -5.49 19.36 7.07
C LEU A 129 -5.65 17.86 6.77
N TYR A 130 -6.72 17.46 6.07
CA TYR A 130 -6.90 16.07 5.63
C TYR A 130 -5.91 15.66 4.54
N GLU A 131 -5.20 16.62 3.94
CA GLU A 131 -4.16 16.37 2.93
C GLU A 131 -2.79 16.05 3.54
N VAL A 132 -2.64 16.13 4.87
CA VAL A 132 -1.34 15.97 5.53
C VAL A 132 -0.94 14.50 5.68
N VAL A 133 -1.80 13.67 6.30
CA VAL A 133 -1.47 12.30 6.72
C VAL A 133 -1.76 11.29 5.61
N ALA A 134 -2.97 11.31 5.05
CA ALA A 134 -3.37 10.41 3.96
C ALA A 134 -4.14 11.20 2.90
N ASN A 135 -3.41 11.71 1.92
CA ASN A 135 -3.98 12.62 0.92
C ASN A 135 -4.74 11.83 -0.16
N LYS A 136 -6.07 11.77 -0.03
CA LYS A 136 -6.91 11.04 -0.99
C LYS A 136 -7.13 11.78 -2.33
N ARG A 137 -6.73 13.06 -2.45
CA ARG A 137 -6.88 13.87 -3.68
C ARG A 137 -5.81 13.57 -4.72
N ASN A 138 -4.54 13.57 -4.30
CA ASN A 138 -3.40 13.39 -5.22
C ASN A 138 -2.28 12.52 -4.64
N GLY A 139 -2.46 11.97 -3.43
CA GLY A 139 -1.49 11.09 -2.80
C GLY A 139 -0.22 11.78 -2.32
N ILE A 140 -0.12 13.12 -2.29
CA ILE A 140 1.04 13.80 -1.73
C ILE A 140 0.83 14.00 -0.23
N ASP A 141 1.44 13.14 0.59
CA ASP A 141 1.31 13.12 2.05
C ASP A 141 2.63 12.80 2.77
N VAL A 142 2.66 13.03 4.08
CA VAL A 142 3.86 12.87 4.91
C VAL A 142 4.27 11.41 5.10
N ASP A 143 3.35 10.46 4.93
CA ASP A 143 3.64 9.03 4.97
C ASP A 143 4.65 8.66 3.85
N LYS A 144 4.36 9.08 2.61
CA LYS A 144 5.28 8.88 1.48
C LYS A 144 6.65 9.49 1.70
N TRP A 145 6.69 10.68 2.29
CA TRP A 145 7.94 11.36 2.56
C TRP A 145 8.80 10.59 3.56
N ASP A 146 8.18 9.93 4.53
CA ASP A 146 8.88 9.05 5.45
C ASP A 146 9.42 7.81 4.75
N TYR A 147 8.52 7.00 4.18
CA TYR A 147 8.91 5.69 3.69
C TYR A 147 9.83 5.79 2.47
N PHE A 148 9.72 6.82 1.62
CA PHE A 148 10.71 7.03 0.55
C PHE A 148 12.11 7.19 1.13
N ALA A 149 12.30 8.08 2.10
CA ALA A 149 13.63 8.31 2.67
C ALA A 149 14.14 7.08 3.44
N ARG A 150 13.27 6.41 4.19
CA ARG A 150 13.61 5.23 4.99
C ARG A 150 13.94 4.01 4.13
N ASP A 151 13.08 3.71 3.18
CA ASP A 151 13.22 2.51 2.35
C ASP A 151 14.36 2.70 1.35
N CYS A 152 14.53 3.90 0.80
CA CYS A 152 15.72 4.23 0.02
C CYS A 152 17.01 3.97 0.82
N HIS A 153 17.05 4.45 2.07
CA HIS A 153 18.19 4.20 2.95
C HIS A 153 18.41 2.70 3.23
N GLY A 154 17.35 1.96 3.56
CA GLY A 154 17.42 0.53 3.87
C GLY A 154 17.72 -0.36 2.65
N LEU A 155 17.32 0.05 1.45
CA LEU A 155 17.48 -0.69 0.19
C LEU A 155 18.73 -0.27 -0.59
N GLY A 156 19.47 0.75 -0.15
CA GLY A 156 20.60 1.31 -0.90
C GLY A 156 20.19 1.99 -2.21
N ILE A 157 18.97 2.53 -2.27
CA ILE A 157 18.46 3.34 -3.40
C ILE A 157 18.59 4.81 -3.01
N GLN A 158 18.98 5.68 -3.93
CA GLN A 158 19.06 7.10 -3.63
C GLN A 158 17.66 7.74 -3.66
N ASN A 159 17.24 8.36 -2.56
CA ASN A 159 16.03 9.19 -2.54
C ASN A 159 16.32 10.55 -3.19
N THR A 160 15.60 10.87 -4.27
CA THR A 160 15.73 12.14 -5.00
C THR A 160 14.74 13.20 -4.53
N PHE A 161 13.79 12.87 -3.66
CA PHE A 161 12.77 13.79 -3.18
C PHE A 161 13.15 14.45 -1.84
N ASP A 162 13.21 15.79 -1.83
CA ASP A 162 13.43 16.59 -0.62
C ASP A 162 12.12 17.16 -0.08
N HIS A 163 11.53 16.45 0.89
CA HIS A 163 10.32 16.89 1.60
C HIS A 163 10.52 18.19 2.40
N ASN A 164 11.73 18.49 2.88
CA ASN A 164 11.99 19.73 3.62
C ASN A 164 11.89 20.94 2.69
N ARG A 165 12.36 20.78 1.45
CA ARG A 165 12.17 21.78 0.41
C ARG A 165 10.70 21.96 0.06
N PHE A 166 9.96 20.87 -0.13
CA PHE A 166 8.52 20.93 -0.40
C PHE A 166 7.76 21.70 0.70
N MET A 167 7.98 21.36 1.98
CA MET A 167 7.36 22.05 3.12
C MET A 167 7.62 23.57 3.11
N LYS A 168 8.82 24.01 2.68
CA LYS A 168 9.16 25.45 2.57
C LYS A 168 8.40 26.17 1.45
N PHE A 169 7.84 25.45 0.49
CA PHE A 169 7.05 26.01 -0.61
C PHE A 169 5.57 25.64 -0.54
N ALA A 170 5.13 24.90 0.47
CA ALA A 170 3.72 24.65 0.72
C ALA A 170 3.00 25.93 1.18
N ARG A 171 1.82 26.17 0.62
CA ARG A 171 0.85 27.21 1.04
C ARG A 171 -0.56 26.67 0.90
N VAL A 172 -1.48 27.14 1.74
CA VAL A 172 -2.91 26.86 1.59
C VAL A 172 -3.55 27.96 0.75
N ILE A 173 -4.29 27.59 -0.30
CA ILE A 173 -4.94 28.53 -1.23
C ILE A 173 -6.37 28.06 -1.51
N MET A 174 -7.27 29.00 -1.75
CA MET A 174 -8.64 28.70 -2.18
C MET A 174 -8.65 28.23 -3.65
N VAL A 175 -9.20 27.04 -3.90
CA VAL A 175 -9.33 26.41 -5.21
C VAL A 175 -10.74 25.86 -5.32
N ASP A 176 -11.54 26.41 -6.24
CA ASP A 176 -12.92 25.95 -6.49
C ASP A 176 -13.75 25.81 -5.19
N ASP A 177 -13.74 26.86 -4.36
CA ASP A 177 -14.38 26.95 -3.03
C ASP A 177 -13.85 26.00 -1.94
N ASN A 178 -12.65 25.43 -2.13
CA ASN A 178 -11.99 24.54 -1.18
C ASN A 178 -10.59 25.05 -0.83
N LEU A 179 -10.22 25.04 0.45
CA LEU A 179 -8.85 25.37 0.87
C LEU A 179 -7.96 24.13 0.73
N GLN A 180 -6.92 24.23 -0.09
CA GLN A 180 -6.05 23.11 -0.47
C GLN A 180 -4.58 23.44 -0.25
N ILE A 181 -3.75 22.44 0.04
CA ILE A 181 -2.30 22.58 0.03
C ILE A 181 -1.82 22.67 -1.42
N CYS A 182 -1.19 23.80 -1.73
CA CYS A 182 -0.58 24.13 -3.01
C CYS A 182 0.93 24.23 -2.89
N SER A 183 1.65 23.94 -3.97
CA SER A 183 3.11 24.11 -4.05
C SER A 183 3.51 25.26 -4.96
N ARG A 184 4.76 25.71 -4.89
CA ARG A 184 5.25 26.73 -5.82
C ARG A 184 5.47 26.13 -7.20
N GLU A 185 5.12 26.83 -8.27
CA GLU A 185 5.18 26.33 -9.65
C GLU A 185 6.54 25.72 -10.04
N LYS A 186 7.64 26.29 -9.55
CA LYS A 186 9.01 25.80 -9.81
C LYS A 186 9.31 24.42 -9.19
N GLU A 187 8.45 23.93 -8.29
CA GLU A 187 8.59 22.62 -7.65
C GLU A 187 7.85 21.51 -8.42
N ALA A 188 7.22 21.82 -9.56
CA ALA A 188 6.51 20.82 -10.38
C ALA A 188 7.42 19.63 -10.76
N GLU A 189 8.65 19.89 -11.21
CA GLU A 189 9.63 18.84 -11.53
C GLU A 189 10.03 18.00 -10.30
N THR A 190 10.11 18.63 -9.12
CA THR A 190 10.38 17.92 -7.86
C THR A 190 9.24 16.97 -7.49
N LEU A 191 7.99 17.33 -7.79
CA LEU A 191 6.85 16.44 -7.60
C LEU A 191 6.82 15.29 -8.60
N TYR A 192 7.17 15.51 -9.86
CA TYR A 192 7.39 14.40 -10.80
C TYR A 192 8.48 13.45 -10.31
N SER A 193 9.58 13.98 -9.77
CA SER A 193 10.64 13.18 -9.17
C SER A 193 10.14 12.34 -7.98
N MET A 194 9.18 12.86 -7.20
CA MET A 194 8.52 12.15 -6.10
C MET A 194 7.75 10.91 -6.61
N PHE A 195 6.97 11.05 -7.67
CA PHE A 195 6.25 9.90 -8.22
C PHE A 195 7.18 8.92 -8.95
N GLN A 196 8.26 9.41 -9.54
CA GLN A 196 9.29 8.56 -10.14
C GLN A 196 10.04 7.72 -9.09
N ILE A 197 10.33 8.26 -7.90
CA ILE A 197 10.95 7.46 -6.83
C ILE A 197 9.98 6.39 -6.33
N ARG A 198 8.67 6.70 -6.22
CA ARG A 198 7.64 5.70 -5.91
C ARG A 198 7.66 4.55 -6.93
N ALA A 199 7.56 4.86 -8.22
CA ALA A 199 7.60 3.86 -9.29
C ALA A 199 8.90 3.03 -9.24
N THR A 200 10.03 3.67 -8.92
CA THR A 200 11.33 3.01 -8.78
C THR A 200 11.35 2.01 -7.61
N LEU A 201 10.87 2.42 -6.43
CA LEU A 201 10.79 1.57 -5.24
C LEU A 201 9.86 0.38 -5.47
N HIS A 202 8.68 0.61 -6.06
CA HIS A 202 7.77 -0.46 -6.42
C HIS A 202 8.42 -1.46 -7.39
N ARG A 203 9.04 -0.98 -8.48
CA ARG A 203 9.65 -1.85 -9.49
C ARG A 203 10.84 -2.63 -8.97
N ARG A 204 11.75 -2.00 -8.22
CA ARG A 204 13.02 -2.59 -7.80
C ARG A 204 12.95 -3.39 -6.51
N ALA A 205 12.04 -3.04 -5.60
CA ALA A 205 11.97 -3.64 -4.27
C ALA A 205 10.60 -4.28 -3.98
N TYR A 206 9.54 -3.48 -3.86
CA TYR A 206 8.26 -3.96 -3.32
C TYR A 206 7.62 -5.05 -4.21
N GLN A 207 7.79 -4.91 -5.52
CA GLN A 207 7.28 -5.83 -6.54
C GLN A 207 8.42 -6.60 -7.21
N HIS A 208 9.55 -6.80 -6.53
CA HIS A 208 10.61 -7.64 -7.04
C HIS A 208 10.12 -9.09 -7.18
N ARG A 209 10.38 -9.73 -8.33
CA ARG A 209 9.86 -11.08 -8.65
C ARG A 209 10.10 -12.13 -7.55
N VAL A 210 11.27 -12.11 -6.91
CA VAL A 210 11.61 -13.06 -5.85
C VAL A 210 10.90 -12.71 -4.53
N SER A 211 10.70 -11.41 -4.26
CA SER A 211 9.89 -10.96 -3.13
C SER A 211 8.46 -11.46 -3.30
N ASN A 212 7.87 -11.27 -4.48
CA ASN A 212 6.51 -11.72 -4.78
C ASN A 212 6.36 -13.24 -4.70
N ALA A 213 7.38 -14.01 -5.10
CA ALA A 213 7.40 -15.46 -4.91
C ALA A 213 7.36 -15.86 -3.42
N VAL A 214 8.19 -15.22 -2.58
CA VAL A 214 8.21 -15.45 -1.13
C VAL A 214 6.87 -15.06 -0.51
N GLN A 215 6.30 -13.91 -0.90
CA GLN A 215 4.98 -13.49 -0.43
C GLN A 215 3.90 -14.51 -0.80
N ALA A 216 3.89 -15.04 -2.03
CA ALA A 216 2.95 -16.06 -2.46
C ALA A 216 3.07 -17.35 -1.61
N MET A 217 4.29 -17.77 -1.28
CA MET A 217 4.53 -18.91 -0.39
C MET A 217 4.05 -18.65 1.04
N ILE A 218 4.29 -17.45 1.58
CA ILE A 218 3.81 -17.08 2.91
C ILE A 218 2.28 -17.05 2.93
N VAL A 219 1.62 -16.50 1.90
CA VAL A 219 0.15 -16.53 1.79
C VAL A 219 -0.36 -17.96 1.75
N ASP A 220 0.20 -18.85 0.92
CA ASP A 220 -0.22 -20.26 0.89
C ASP A 220 -0.09 -20.92 2.29
N ALA A 221 1.03 -20.68 2.98
CA ALA A 221 1.24 -21.20 4.33
C ALA A 221 0.24 -20.63 5.35
N LEU A 222 -0.05 -19.33 5.29
CA LEU A 222 -1.03 -18.67 6.16
C LEU A 222 -2.45 -19.19 5.88
N ILE A 223 -2.83 -19.42 4.62
CA ILE A 223 -4.15 -19.97 4.25
C ILE A 223 -4.32 -21.40 4.76
N ILE A 224 -3.27 -22.22 4.71
CA ILE A 224 -3.31 -23.56 5.31
C ILE A 224 -3.44 -23.44 6.84
N ALA A 225 -2.66 -22.57 7.46
CA ALA A 225 -2.68 -22.37 8.91
C ALA A 225 -4.00 -21.76 9.41
N ASP A 226 -4.68 -20.96 8.60
CA ASP A 226 -5.96 -20.31 8.93
C ASP A 226 -7.10 -21.32 9.18
N LYS A 227 -6.97 -22.55 8.66
CA LYS A 227 -7.89 -23.65 8.95
C LYS A 227 -7.82 -24.11 10.41
N THR A 228 -6.76 -23.73 11.12
CA THR A 228 -6.57 -24.00 12.54
C THR A 228 -6.77 -22.73 13.36
N LYS A 229 -7.24 -22.90 14.59
CA LYS A 229 -7.41 -21.79 15.54
C LYS A 229 -6.12 -21.61 16.33
N LEU A 230 -5.37 -20.55 16.05
CA LEU A 230 -4.02 -20.34 16.59
C LEU A 230 -3.93 -19.15 17.55
N ILE A 231 -4.78 -18.13 17.35
CA ILE A 231 -4.62 -16.86 18.05
C ILE A 231 -5.56 -16.81 19.25
N PRO A 232 -5.05 -16.56 20.47
CA PRO A 232 -5.89 -16.49 21.66
C PRO A 232 -6.62 -15.14 21.77
N LYS A 233 -7.89 -15.22 22.11
CA LYS A 233 -8.69 -14.13 22.66
C LYS A 233 -8.48 -13.97 24.16
N ASN A 234 -9.02 -12.90 24.75
CA ASN A 234 -8.95 -12.66 26.19
C ASN A 234 -9.65 -13.74 27.03
N ASP A 235 -10.72 -14.35 26.49
CA ASP A 235 -11.43 -15.48 27.10
C ASP A 235 -10.71 -16.83 26.94
N ARG A 236 -9.48 -16.82 26.38
CA ARG A 236 -8.65 -17.99 26.05
C ARG A 236 -9.21 -18.87 24.94
N SER A 237 -10.33 -18.51 24.31
CA SER A 237 -10.75 -19.17 23.08
C SER A 237 -9.76 -18.85 21.96
N LEU A 238 -9.54 -19.82 21.07
CA LEU A 238 -8.67 -19.65 19.92
C LEU A 238 -9.50 -19.28 18.69
N ILE A 239 -9.00 -18.36 17.88
CA ILE A 239 -9.57 -17.97 16.59
C ILE A 239 -8.53 -18.16 15.46
N SER A 240 -9.01 -18.15 14.21
CA SER A 240 -8.14 -18.22 13.04
C SER A 240 -7.39 -16.90 12.84
N ILE A 241 -6.40 -16.92 11.94
CA ILE A 241 -5.59 -15.73 11.62
C ILE A 241 -6.48 -14.67 10.96
N SER A 242 -7.35 -15.07 10.04
CA SER A 242 -8.25 -14.19 9.29
C SER A 242 -9.39 -13.64 10.13
N ASP A 243 -9.79 -14.32 11.20
CA ASP A 243 -10.81 -13.82 12.15
C ASP A 243 -10.30 -12.69 13.02
N CYS A 244 -8.97 -12.55 13.21
CA CYS A 244 -8.41 -11.52 14.08
C CYS A 244 -8.76 -10.08 13.67
N ILE A 245 -9.09 -9.83 12.40
CA ILE A 245 -9.49 -8.49 11.91
C ILE A 245 -10.80 -7.98 12.55
N ASP A 246 -11.57 -8.88 13.19
CA ASP A 246 -12.83 -8.58 13.88
C ASP A 246 -12.66 -8.37 15.39
N TYR A 247 -11.47 -8.69 15.94
CA TYR A 247 -11.22 -8.76 17.38
C TYR A 247 -9.94 -8.00 17.70
N PRO A 248 -10.00 -6.71 18.05
CA PRO A 248 -8.80 -5.89 18.25
C PRO A 248 -7.87 -6.46 19.32
N GLU A 249 -8.41 -7.08 20.37
CA GLU A 249 -7.62 -7.71 21.42
C GLU A 249 -6.80 -8.89 20.89
N ALA A 250 -7.36 -9.69 19.98
CA ALA A 250 -6.62 -10.78 19.33
C ALA A 250 -5.66 -10.22 18.27
N TYR A 251 -6.05 -9.17 17.57
CA TYR A 251 -5.24 -8.51 16.55
C TYR A 251 -3.92 -7.97 17.11
N THR A 252 -3.89 -7.46 18.35
CA THR A 252 -2.63 -7.06 19.01
C THR A 252 -1.59 -8.18 19.11
N ARG A 253 -2.05 -9.44 19.14
CA ARG A 253 -1.19 -10.63 19.26
C ARG A 253 -0.75 -11.16 17.90
N LEU A 254 -1.35 -10.65 16.81
CA LEU A 254 -1.08 -11.08 15.46
C LEU A 254 0.00 -10.20 14.82
N SER A 255 1.22 -10.73 14.75
CA SER A 255 2.37 -10.07 14.13
C SER A 255 3.15 -11.06 13.24
N ASP A 256 4.27 -10.63 12.68
CA ASP A 256 5.21 -11.50 11.93
C ASP A 256 5.66 -12.73 12.72
N SER A 257 5.51 -12.74 14.05
CA SER A 257 5.73 -13.91 14.91
C SER A 257 4.91 -15.14 14.49
N ILE A 258 3.77 -14.95 13.78
CA ILE A 258 2.96 -16.04 13.24
C ILE A 258 3.75 -16.99 12.35
N PHE A 259 4.77 -16.48 11.64
CA PHE A 259 5.68 -17.30 10.85
C PHE A 259 6.41 -18.33 11.73
N HIS A 260 6.92 -17.89 12.88
CA HIS A 260 7.62 -18.76 13.81
C HIS A 260 6.66 -19.69 14.56
N VAL A 261 5.45 -19.23 14.90
CA VAL A 261 4.41 -20.07 15.52
C VAL A 261 4.09 -21.27 14.61
N ILE A 262 3.90 -21.04 13.31
CA ILE A 262 3.66 -22.12 12.33
C ILE A 262 4.90 -23.01 12.19
N LEU A 263 6.08 -22.40 12.05
CA LEU A 263 7.34 -23.12 11.82
C LEU A 263 7.71 -24.06 12.98
N MET A 264 7.46 -23.63 14.22
CA MET A 264 7.83 -24.36 15.44
C MET A 264 6.74 -25.32 15.93
N SER A 265 5.52 -25.22 15.40
CA SER A 265 4.42 -26.10 15.79
C SER A 265 4.74 -27.57 15.48
N ILE A 266 4.32 -28.47 16.37
CA ILE A 266 4.33 -29.93 16.15
C ILE A 266 2.97 -30.46 15.67
N ASP A 267 1.96 -29.61 15.53
CA ASP A 267 0.65 -30.00 15.03
C ASP A 267 0.77 -30.55 13.60
N LYS A 268 0.10 -31.69 13.36
CA LYS A 268 0.01 -32.34 12.06
C LYS A 268 -0.81 -31.51 11.08
N GLN A 269 -1.82 -30.76 11.55
CA GLN A 269 -2.63 -29.86 10.72
C GLN A 269 -1.79 -28.73 10.11
N LEU A 270 -0.70 -28.34 10.77
CA LEU A 270 0.23 -27.31 10.30
C LEU A 270 1.42 -27.87 9.50
N ALA A 271 1.47 -29.19 9.25
CA ALA A 271 2.64 -29.81 8.62
C ALA A 271 2.92 -29.26 7.21
N GLU A 272 1.87 -29.05 6.40
CA GLU A 272 1.99 -28.53 5.04
C GLU A 272 2.44 -27.05 5.06
N ALA A 273 1.81 -26.20 5.89
CA ALA A 273 2.21 -24.81 6.07
C ALA A 273 3.68 -24.71 6.52
N ARG A 274 4.07 -25.51 7.52
CA ARG A 274 5.45 -25.60 8.03
C ARG A 274 6.43 -26.02 6.93
N ALA A 275 6.07 -26.98 6.08
CA ALA A 275 6.91 -27.40 4.96
C ALA A 275 7.14 -26.27 3.95
N ILE A 276 6.12 -25.45 3.65
CA ILE A 276 6.26 -24.28 2.78
C ILE A 276 7.20 -23.24 3.39
N LEU A 277 7.06 -22.92 4.68
CA LEU A 277 7.94 -21.96 5.35
C LEU A 277 9.40 -22.48 5.41
N GLN A 278 9.61 -23.77 5.65
CA GLN A 278 10.94 -24.38 5.58
C GLN A 278 11.56 -24.29 4.17
N ARG A 279 10.75 -24.38 3.11
CA ARG A 279 11.24 -24.15 1.74
C ARG A 279 11.70 -22.70 1.55
N VAL A 280 10.98 -21.71 2.10
CA VAL A 280 11.40 -20.30 2.07
C VAL A 280 12.79 -20.15 2.70
N LEU A 281 12.99 -20.71 3.90
CA LEU A 281 14.27 -20.66 4.61
C LEU A 281 15.41 -21.38 3.87
N ARG A 282 15.11 -22.46 3.15
CA ARG A 282 16.07 -23.21 2.33
C ARG A 282 16.21 -22.68 0.90
N ARG A 283 15.61 -21.51 0.60
CA ARG A 283 15.58 -20.89 -0.73
C ARG A 283 14.99 -21.77 -1.84
N LYS A 284 14.16 -22.77 -1.50
CA LYS A 284 13.42 -23.62 -2.45
C LYS A 284 12.11 -22.97 -2.87
N LEU A 285 12.23 -21.80 -3.48
CA LEU A 285 11.11 -20.89 -3.76
C LEU A 285 10.24 -21.33 -4.93
N TYR A 286 9.06 -20.72 -5.07
CA TYR A 286 8.31 -20.77 -6.33
C TYR A 286 9.12 -20.11 -7.44
N ARG A 287 9.17 -20.75 -8.60
CA ARG A 287 10.00 -20.32 -9.71
C ARG A 287 9.20 -19.45 -10.66
N CYS A 288 9.66 -18.23 -10.95
CA CYS A 288 9.10 -17.42 -12.03
C CYS A 288 9.48 -18.06 -13.37
N VAL A 289 8.47 -18.55 -14.10
CA VAL A 289 8.61 -19.26 -15.38
C VAL A 289 8.17 -18.40 -16.57
N GLY A 290 7.66 -17.20 -16.34
CA GLY A 290 7.31 -16.26 -17.40
C GLY A 290 6.94 -14.89 -16.86
N GLU A 291 7.22 -13.84 -17.64
CA GLU A 291 6.80 -12.46 -17.36
C GLU A 291 6.40 -11.76 -18.67
N THR A 292 5.29 -11.04 -18.64
CA THR A 292 4.85 -10.21 -19.76
C THR A 292 4.10 -8.96 -19.30
N ASN A 293 3.99 -7.98 -20.20
CA ASN A 293 3.34 -6.70 -19.95
C ASN A 293 2.21 -6.52 -20.97
N PRO A 294 0.96 -6.33 -20.52
CA PRO A 294 -0.12 -5.88 -21.40
C PRO A 294 0.21 -4.55 -22.07
N LYS A 295 -0.13 -4.41 -23.36
CA LYS A 295 0.16 -3.20 -24.15
C LYS A 295 -0.67 -1.97 -23.77
N GLN A 296 -1.78 -2.16 -23.07
CA GLN A 296 -2.68 -1.10 -22.64
C GLN A 296 -3.02 -1.27 -21.17
N THR A 297 -3.29 -0.15 -20.49
CA THR A 297 -3.73 -0.18 -19.12
C THR A 297 -5.04 -0.95 -19.02
N THR A 298 -5.06 -1.94 -18.15
CA THR A 298 -6.10 -2.96 -18.09
C THR A 298 -6.86 -2.77 -16.80
N SER A 299 -8.19 -2.72 -16.83
CA SER A 299 -8.98 -2.56 -15.61
C SER A 299 -8.76 -3.73 -14.64
N LYS A 300 -9.07 -3.54 -13.35
CA LYS A 300 -8.95 -4.60 -12.33
C LYS A 300 -9.72 -5.87 -12.72
N ASP A 301 -10.90 -5.71 -13.31
CA ASP A 301 -11.73 -6.84 -13.76
C ASP A 301 -11.11 -7.57 -14.95
N GLN A 302 -10.60 -6.83 -15.92
CA GLN A 302 -9.90 -7.40 -17.08
C GLN A 302 -8.62 -8.15 -16.63
N ILE A 303 -7.90 -7.65 -15.63
CA ILE A 303 -6.74 -8.35 -15.03
C ILE A 303 -7.17 -9.68 -14.39
N LYS A 304 -8.26 -9.69 -13.63
CA LYS A 304 -8.80 -10.90 -12.99
C LYS A 304 -9.24 -11.93 -14.04
N GLU A 305 -9.86 -11.46 -15.12
CA GLU A 305 -10.21 -12.30 -16.26
C GLU A 305 -8.97 -12.87 -16.93
N LEU A 306 -7.94 -12.05 -17.14
CA LEU A 306 -6.68 -12.44 -17.78
C LEU A 306 -5.95 -13.52 -16.98
N ARG A 307 -5.90 -13.37 -15.65
CA ARG A 307 -5.39 -14.40 -14.73
C ARG A 307 -6.08 -15.75 -14.95
N THR A 308 -7.41 -15.71 -15.09
CA THR A 308 -8.23 -16.91 -15.29
C THR A 308 -7.99 -17.53 -16.66
N LYS A 309 -7.87 -16.70 -17.71
CA LYS A 309 -7.58 -17.13 -19.09
C LYS A 309 -6.22 -17.83 -19.19
N ILE A 310 -5.16 -17.24 -18.62
CA ILE A 310 -3.81 -17.83 -18.61
C ILE A 310 -3.82 -19.20 -17.92
N MET A 311 -4.40 -19.27 -16.72
CA MET A 311 -4.48 -20.53 -15.96
C MET A 311 -5.24 -21.61 -16.73
N THR A 312 -6.39 -21.27 -17.31
CA THR A 312 -7.23 -22.21 -18.07
C THR A 312 -6.51 -22.70 -19.32
N TYR A 313 -5.83 -21.79 -20.04
CA TYR A 313 -5.06 -22.13 -21.23
C TYR A 313 -3.94 -23.14 -20.94
N ILE A 314 -3.11 -22.85 -19.92
CA ILE A 314 -1.95 -23.69 -19.58
C ILE A 314 -2.41 -25.09 -19.13
N ILE A 315 -3.44 -25.15 -18.27
CA ILE A 315 -3.98 -26.43 -17.80
C ILE A 315 -4.54 -27.23 -18.97
N GLY A 316 -5.31 -26.61 -19.86
CA GLY A 316 -5.87 -27.26 -21.04
C GLY A 316 -4.81 -27.81 -21.99
N LYS A 317 -3.79 -27.03 -22.32
CA LYS A 317 -2.68 -27.46 -23.20
C LYS A 317 -1.80 -28.54 -22.57
N SER A 318 -1.68 -28.57 -21.24
CA SER A 318 -0.89 -29.58 -20.53
C SER A 318 -1.51 -30.99 -20.55
N GLY A 319 -2.77 -31.13 -20.98
CA GLY A 319 -3.47 -32.42 -20.95
C GLY A 319 -3.62 -33.01 -19.55
N GLY A 320 -3.71 -32.15 -18.52
CA GLY A 320 -3.82 -32.56 -17.11
C GLY A 320 -2.49 -32.79 -16.39
N LYS A 321 -1.35 -32.63 -17.06
CA LYS A 321 -0.02 -32.70 -16.41
C LYS A 321 0.26 -31.54 -15.45
N LEU A 322 -0.34 -30.38 -15.70
CA LEU A 322 -0.28 -29.21 -14.82
C LEU A 322 -1.67 -28.91 -14.28
N THR A 323 -1.76 -28.63 -12.99
CA THR A 323 -3.02 -28.34 -12.30
C THR A 323 -3.03 -26.92 -11.73
N LYS A 324 -4.19 -26.51 -11.20
CA LYS A 324 -4.34 -25.20 -10.53
C LYS A 324 -3.43 -25.06 -9.31
N THR A 325 -3.10 -26.16 -8.63
CA THR A 325 -2.24 -26.15 -7.43
C THR A 325 -0.77 -25.99 -7.78
N ASP A 326 -0.36 -26.26 -9.02
CA ASP A 326 1.04 -26.17 -9.44
C ASP A 326 1.44 -24.76 -9.90
N LEU A 327 0.46 -23.89 -10.16
CA LEU A 327 0.66 -22.60 -10.82
C LEU A 327 0.17 -21.44 -9.94
N TYR A 328 0.87 -20.32 -10.04
CA TYR A 328 0.44 -19.04 -9.47
C TYR A 328 0.69 -17.93 -10.47
N VAL A 329 -0.38 -17.25 -10.89
CA VAL A 329 -0.29 -16.07 -11.74
C VAL A 329 -0.39 -14.84 -10.85
N ASP A 330 0.70 -14.09 -10.80
CA ASP A 330 0.83 -12.81 -10.10
C ASP A 330 0.51 -11.68 -11.09
N THR A 331 -0.23 -10.67 -10.64
CA THR A 331 -0.43 -9.44 -11.43
C THR A 331 -0.05 -8.24 -10.59
N VAL A 332 0.84 -7.44 -11.14
CA VAL A 332 1.42 -6.26 -10.51
C VAL A 332 0.95 -5.02 -11.27
N CYS A 333 0.52 -4.00 -10.53
CA CYS A 333 0.30 -2.65 -11.05
C CYS A 333 1.45 -1.76 -10.57
N LEU A 334 2.12 -1.08 -11.49
CA LEU A 334 3.11 -0.05 -11.20
C LEU A 334 2.56 1.26 -11.74
N ASP A 335 2.16 2.15 -10.83
CA ASP A 335 1.53 3.42 -11.18
C ASP A 335 2.22 4.61 -10.50
N TYR A 336 1.72 5.82 -10.77
CA TYR A 336 2.11 7.04 -10.06
C TYR A 336 1.19 7.33 -8.85
N GLY A 337 0.42 6.35 -8.37
CA GLY A 337 -0.47 6.49 -7.21
C GLY A 337 -1.86 7.02 -7.54
N SER A 338 -2.22 7.12 -8.83
CA SER A 338 -3.54 7.57 -9.30
C SER A 338 -4.01 6.75 -10.50
N ASP A 339 -3.82 5.43 -10.44
CA ASP A 339 -4.12 4.50 -11.53
C ASP A 339 -3.50 4.98 -12.86
N THR A 340 -4.31 5.28 -13.89
CA THR A 340 -3.88 5.76 -15.21
C THR A 340 -3.57 7.24 -15.29
N GLU A 341 -4.01 8.01 -14.29
CA GLU A 341 -3.96 9.47 -14.34
C GLU A 341 -2.60 10.02 -13.93
N ASN A 342 -2.23 11.15 -14.51
CA ASN A 342 -1.11 11.93 -14.01
C ASN A 342 -1.51 12.62 -12.70
N PRO A 343 -0.93 12.23 -11.54
CA PRO A 343 -1.33 12.82 -10.26
C PRO A 343 -1.04 14.33 -10.18
N ILE A 344 -0.11 14.84 -10.98
CA ILE A 344 0.24 16.27 -11.05
C ILE A 344 -0.92 17.11 -11.60
N ASN A 345 -1.81 16.53 -12.40
CA ASN A 345 -3.00 17.23 -12.89
C ASN A 345 -3.94 17.63 -11.74
N ASN A 346 -3.89 16.90 -10.63
CA ASN A 346 -4.69 17.14 -9.42
C ASN A 346 -3.91 17.93 -8.36
N VAL A 347 -2.77 18.53 -8.73
CA VAL A 347 -1.96 19.40 -7.87
C VAL A 347 -2.15 20.85 -8.28
N CYS A 348 -2.45 21.67 -7.28
CA CYS A 348 -2.53 23.11 -7.45
C CYS A 348 -1.19 23.76 -7.11
N PHE A 349 -0.81 24.73 -7.92
CA PHE A 349 0.42 25.49 -7.76
C PHE A 349 0.14 26.97 -7.55
N TYR A 350 1.17 27.74 -7.18
CA TYR A 350 1.15 29.20 -7.18
C TYR A 350 2.44 29.79 -7.73
N SER A 351 2.35 31.03 -8.24
CA SER A 351 3.49 31.75 -8.80
C SER A 351 4.11 32.70 -7.77
N LYS A 352 5.38 33.11 -7.99
CA LYS A 352 6.01 34.12 -7.10
C LYS A 352 5.23 35.45 -7.11
N ASN A 353 4.64 35.80 -8.24
CA ASN A 353 4.02 37.11 -8.46
C ASN A 353 2.61 37.19 -7.88
N ASN A 354 1.94 36.04 -7.71
CA ASN A 354 0.64 35.96 -7.08
C ASN A 354 0.57 34.68 -6.24
N VAL A 355 0.83 34.85 -4.94
CA VAL A 355 1.01 33.74 -3.99
C VAL A 355 -0.29 33.18 -3.42
N ASP A 356 -1.41 33.85 -3.68
CA ASP A 356 -2.74 33.49 -3.19
C ASP A 356 -3.70 33.12 -4.34
N LYS A 357 -3.17 33.02 -5.58
CA LYS A 357 -3.89 32.52 -6.74
C LYS A 357 -3.39 31.14 -7.13
N ALA A 358 -4.28 30.16 -7.09
CA ALA A 358 -3.99 28.82 -7.56
C ALA A 358 -3.93 28.77 -9.09
N ILE A 359 -3.01 27.96 -9.60
CA ILE A 359 -2.83 27.66 -11.01
C ILE A 359 -2.61 26.15 -11.19
N TYR A 360 -3.07 25.61 -12.30
CA TYR A 360 -2.70 24.26 -12.75
C TYR A 360 -1.57 24.35 -13.77
N ILE A 361 -0.67 23.36 -13.75
CA ILE A 361 0.47 23.30 -14.66
C ILE A 361 0.29 22.09 -15.57
N ASN A 362 0.28 22.33 -16.88
CA ASN A 362 0.30 21.26 -17.87
C ASN A 362 1.71 20.64 -17.94
N GLN A 363 1.79 19.31 -18.05
CA GLN A 363 3.01 18.55 -18.25
C GLN A 363 3.95 19.15 -19.31
N GLU A 364 3.42 19.60 -20.45
CA GLU A 364 4.22 20.19 -21.55
C GLU A 364 4.97 21.46 -21.11
N LYS A 365 4.41 22.19 -20.15
CA LYS A 365 5.07 23.37 -19.56
C LYS A 365 6.18 23.00 -18.57
N VAL A 366 6.17 21.78 -18.05
CA VAL A 366 7.22 21.28 -17.16
C VAL A 366 8.36 20.72 -17.99
N SER A 367 8.10 19.70 -18.82
CA SER A 367 9.10 19.11 -19.72
C SER A 367 8.46 18.12 -20.68
N VAL A 368 8.91 18.14 -21.93
CA VAL A 368 8.54 17.15 -22.97
C VAL A 368 9.20 15.77 -22.75
N MET A 369 10.14 15.67 -21.82
CA MET A 369 10.82 14.41 -21.47
C MET A 369 10.09 13.61 -20.38
N LEU A 370 8.94 14.09 -19.91
CA LEU A 370 8.14 13.42 -18.90
C LEU A 370 7.37 12.21 -19.47
N PRO A 371 6.99 11.23 -18.65
CA PRO A 371 6.24 10.07 -19.11
C PRO A 371 4.87 10.44 -19.69
N ASN A 372 4.46 9.75 -20.76
CA ASN A 372 3.09 9.85 -21.31
C ASN A 372 2.15 8.76 -20.77
N VAL A 373 2.69 7.82 -20.00
CA VAL A 373 1.96 6.68 -19.41
C VAL A 373 2.29 6.62 -17.93
N PHE A 374 1.26 6.58 -17.09
CA PHE A 374 1.37 6.68 -15.63
C PHE A 374 1.05 5.38 -14.89
N ALA A 375 0.67 4.33 -15.62
CA ALA A 375 0.50 2.97 -15.11
C ALA A 375 0.98 1.93 -16.11
N GLU A 376 1.63 0.88 -15.60
CA GLU A 376 1.92 -0.34 -16.33
C GLU A 376 1.51 -1.57 -15.50
N HIS A 377 1.12 -2.63 -16.19
CA HIS A 377 0.85 -3.92 -15.57
C HIS A 377 1.93 -4.93 -15.95
N ILE A 378 2.29 -5.77 -14.98
CA ILE A 378 3.19 -6.89 -15.18
C ILE A 378 2.46 -8.16 -14.75
N ILE A 379 2.49 -9.17 -15.60
CA ILE A 379 1.92 -10.49 -15.34
C ILE A 379 3.07 -11.47 -15.24
N ARG A 380 3.12 -12.20 -14.13
CA ARG A 380 4.14 -13.23 -13.90
C ARG A 380 3.50 -14.57 -13.67
N LEU A 381 4.02 -15.59 -14.32
CA LEU A 381 3.67 -16.96 -14.03
C LEU A 381 4.74 -17.58 -13.12
N PHE A 382 4.29 -18.15 -12.01
CA PHE A 382 5.11 -18.92 -11.09
C PHE A 382 4.72 -20.40 -11.11
N TYR A 383 5.71 -21.27 -11.07
CA TYR A 383 5.57 -22.70 -10.86
C TYR A 383 5.93 -23.05 -9.41
N LYS A 384 5.05 -23.79 -8.74
CA LYS A 384 5.15 -24.04 -7.28
C LYS A 384 6.04 -25.23 -6.91
N ASN A 385 6.21 -26.20 -7.81
CA ASN A 385 7.03 -27.39 -7.55
C ASN A 385 8.49 -27.18 -7.97
N THR A 386 9.35 -28.15 -7.66
CA THR A 386 10.80 -28.05 -7.88
C THR A 386 11.32 -28.89 -9.05
N ASP A 387 10.46 -29.68 -9.69
CA ASP A 387 10.86 -30.49 -10.84
C ASP A 387 11.10 -29.64 -12.10
N SER A 388 12.11 -30.02 -12.88
CA SER A 388 12.53 -29.28 -14.06
C SER A 388 11.62 -29.49 -15.26
N GLU A 389 10.89 -30.60 -15.32
CA GLU A 389 9.96 -30.91 -16.42
C GLU A 389 8.71 -30.02 -16.35
N GLY A 390 8.03 -29.99 -15.21
CA GLY A 390 6.85 -29.14 -15.00
C GLY A 390 7.17 -27.66 -15.14
N SER A 391 8.33 -27.22 -14.64
CA SER A 391 8.81 -25.85 -14.84
C SER A 391 9.00 -25.49 -16.33
N ARG A 392 9.62 -26.38 -17.12
CA ARG A 392 9.82 -26.16 -18.57
C ARG A 392 8.50 -26.15 -19.32
N ASN A 393 7.60 -27.08 -18.99
CA ASN A 393 6.28 -27.15 -19.59
C ASN A 393 5.46 -25.89 -19.31
N ALA A 394 5.43 -25.42 -18.05
CA ALA A 394 4.72 -24.20 -17.66
C ALA A 394 5.27 -22.97 -18.40
N SER A 395 6.60 -22.85 -18.51
CA SER A 395 7.25 -21.80 -19.29
C SER A 395 6.85 -21.86 -20.77
N SER A 396 6.87 -23.04 -21.39
CA SER A 396 6.55 -23.23 -22.80
C SER A 396 5.09 -22.86 -23.11
N TYR A 397 4.13 -23.31 -22.30
CA TYR A 397 2.72 -22.99 -22.53
C TYR A 397 2.41 -21.52 -22.27
N PHE A 398 3.09 -20.88 -21.31
CA PHE A 398 2.95 -19.44 -21.10
C PHE A 398 3.51 -18.63 -22.26
N HIS A 399 4.65 -19.06 -22.82
CA HIS A 399 5.23 -18.44 -24.01
C HIS A 399 4.27 -18.53 -25.20
N GLN A 400 3.74 -19.73 -25.47
CA GLN A 400 2.75 -19.94 -26.52
C GLN A 400 1.51 -19.06 -26.33
N TRP A 401 0.99 -18.96 -25.09
CA TRP A 401 -0.12 -18.08 -24.78
C TRP A 401 0.21 -16.61 -25.08
N CYS A 402 1.41 -16.14 -24.73
CA CYS A 402 1.85 -14.78 -25.02
C CYS A 402 1.91 -14.51 -26.53
N GLU A 403 2.51 -15.42 -27.31
CA GLU A 403 2.62 -15.30 -28.76
C GLU A 403 1.23 -15.24 -29.43
N GLU A 404 0.34 -16.17 -29.08
CA GLU A 404 -1.02 -16.24 -29.63
C GLU A 404 -1.86 -14.99 -29.34
N HIS A 405 -1.54 -14.25 -28.26
CA HIS A 405 -2.26 -13.05 -27.85
C HIS A 405 -1.47 -11.75 -28.08
N GLY A 406 -0.34 -11.82 -28.79
CA GLY A 406 0.45 -10.65 -29.19
C GLY A 406 1.16 -9.91 -28.04
N TYR A 407 1.41 -10.61 -26.93
CA TYR A 407 2.19 -10.11 -25.80
C TYR A 407 3.68 -10.36 -26.02
N GLN A 408 4.52 -9.39 -25.64
CA GLN A 408 5.97 -9.55 -25.68
C GLN A 408 6.46 -10.11 -24.34
N GLN A 409 7.22 -11.19 -24.39
CA GLN A 409 7.90 -11.70 -23.21
C GLN A 409 9.21 -10.93 -23.02
N GLN A 410 9.49 -10.47 -21.79
CA GLN A 410 10.81 -9.96 -21.49
C GLN A 410 11.81 -11.14 -21.52
N SER A 411 12.79 -11.07 -22.42
CA SER A 411 13.67 -12.20 -22.73
C SER A 411 14.66 -12.51 -21.58
N LYS A 412 14.91 -13.82 -21.41
CA LYS A 412 15.75 -14.50 -20.41
C LYS A 412 15.18 -14.52 -18.98
N ILE A 413 14.54 -15.63 -18.65
CA ILE A 413 14.72 -16.23 -17.32
C ILE A 413 16.06 -16.97 -17.42
N PRO A 414 17.15 -16.51 -16.80
CA PRO A 414 18.31 -17.37 -16.66
C PRO A 414 17.86 -18.57 -15.83
N ASP A 415 17.97 -19.76 -16.41
CA ASP A 415 18.49 -20.91 -15.66
C ASP A 415 19.84 -20.42 -15.10
N ASP A 416 19.83 -19.95 -13.85
CA ASP A 416 20.94 -19.94 -12.89
C ASP A 416 20.80 -18.79 -11.89
N VAL A 417 20.47 -19.15 -10.65
CA VAL A 417 21.08 -18.53 -9.46
C VAL A 417 21.40 -19.66 -8.48
N THR A 418 22.32 -20.54 -8.88
CA THR A 418 23.44 -20.88 -8.00
C THR A 418 24.36 -19.66 -7.97
N ALA A 419 24.01 -18.67 -7.15
CA ALA A 419 24.94 -17.62 -6.75
C ALA A 419 24.51 -17.05 -5.39
N ILE A 420 25.27 -17.48 -4.38
CA ILE A 420 25.37 -17.11 -2.97
C ILE A 420 24.50 -17.94 -2.03
#